data_AF-F3FSF7-F1
#
_entry.id   AF-F3FSF7-F1
#
_cell.length_a   1.000
_cell.length_b   1.000
_cell.length_c   1.000
_cell.angle_alpha   90.00
_cell.angle_beta   90.00
_cell.angle_gamma   90.00
#
_symmetry.space_group_name_H-M   'P 1'
#
loop_
_entity.id
_entity.type
_entity.pdbx_description
1 polymer ?
#
loop_
_entity_poly.entity_id
_entity_poly.type
_entity_poly.pdbx_seq_one_letter_code
_entity_poly.pdbx_strand_id
1 'polypeptide(L)'
;MWWSHVAEAVTGEKTAQEALDGLAKDQDAIMTRIERSKVQEASKCAPKMNPETTAEAWYKKAEESNGKFLAPQRKLANEKPKGETIAYADLLKSWEAAKK
;
A
#
# COMPACT_ATOMS: atom_id res chain seq x y z
N MET A 1 -15.05 -5.83 -9.78
CA MET A 1 -13.60 -5.52 -9.76
C MET A 1 -12.92 -6.07 -8.53
N TRP A 2 -13.19 -5.60 -7.30
CA TRP A 2 -12.50 -6.15 -6.13
C TRP A 2 -12.67 -7.68 -6.00
N TRP A 3 -13.92 -8.17 -5.99
CA TRP A 3 -14.19 -9.60 -5.85
C TRP A 3 -13.61 -10.48 -6.96
N SER A 4 -13.54 -9.98 -8.20
CA SER A 4 -12.95 -10.75 -9.31
C SER A 4 -11.44 -10.91 -9.14
N HIS A 5 -10.73 -9.81 -8.83
CA HIS A 5 -9.28 -9.86 -8.63
C HIS A 5 -8.89 -10.68 -7.39
N VAL A 6 -9.68 -10.63 -6.31
CA VAL A 6 -9.45 -11.49 -5.13
C VAL A 6 -9.64 -12.96 -5.47
N ALA A 7 -10.67 -13.30 -6.25
CA ALA A 7 -10.91 -14.69 -6.63
C ALA A 7 -9.70 -15.25 -7.40
N GLU A 8 -9.20 -14.52 -8.39
CA GLU A 8 -8.02 -14.91 -9.19
C GLU A 8 -6.76 -15.15 -8.32
N ALA A 9 -6.56 -14.35 -7.26
CA ALA A 9 -5.45 -14.53 -6.33
C ALA A 9 -5.64 -15.75 -5.40
N VAL A 10 -6.86 -15.96 -4.90
CA VAL A 10 -7.16 -17.05 -3.96
C VAL A 10 -7.17 -18.41 -4.65
N THR A 11 -7.63 -18.48 -5.89
CA THR A 11 -7.60 -19.71 -6.70
C THR A 11 -6.20 -20.04 -7.23
N GLY A 12 -5.27 -19.09 -7.15
CA GLY A 12 -3.91 -19.22 -7.68
C GLY A 12 -3.84 -19.08 -9.20
N GLU A 13 -4.89 -18.58 -9.85
CA GLU A 13 -4.88 -18.25 -11.29
C GLU A 13 -3.88 -17.13 -11.58
N LYS A 14 -3.72 -16.19 -10.66
CA LYS A 14 -2.70 -15.13 -10.68
C LYS A 14 -1.98 -15.04 -9.35
N THR A 15 -0.76 -14.52 -9.38
CA THR A 15 -0.08 -14.15 -8.14
C THR A 15 -0.83 -13.02 -7.44
N ALA A 16 -0.66 -12.89 -6.12
CA ALA A 16 -1.25 -11.79 -5.36
C ALA A 16 -0.85 -10.42 -5.92
N GLN A 17 0.39 -10.28 -6.44
CA GLN A 17 0.85 -9.05 -7.05
C GLN A 17 0.10 -8.75 -8.35
N GLU A 18 0.03 -9.70 -9.28
CA GLU A 18 -0.64 -9.50 -10.57
C GLU A 18 -2.13 -9.19 -10.43
N ALA A 19 -2.81 -9.84 -9.48
CA ALA A 19 -4.21 -9.56 -9.18
C ALA A 19 -4.40 -8.13 -8.63
N LEU A 20 -3.53 -7.68 -7.72
CA LEU A 20 -3.59 -6.32 -7.16
C LEU A 20 -3.18 -5.25 -8.19
N ASP A 21 -2.23 -5.53 -9.07
CA ASP A 21 -1.86 -4.65 -10.18
C ASP A 21 -3.03 -4.50 -11.17
N GLY A 22 -3.73 -5.61 -11.44
CA GLY A 22 -4.96 -5.62 -12.22
C GLY A 22 -6.04 -4.75 -11.58
N LEU A 23 -6.28 -4.90 -10.28
CA LEU A 23 -7.23 -4.08 -9.51
C LEU A 23 -6.87 -2.59 -9.53
N ALA A 24 -5.58 -2.25 -9.37
CA ALA A 24 -5.13 -0.86 -9.36
C ALA A 24 -5.38 -0.17 -10.71
N LYS A 25 -5.03 -0.84 -11.82
CA LYS A 25 -5.28 -0.33 -13.19
C LYS A 25 -6.76 -0.06 -13.44
N ASP A 26 -7.58 -0.96 -12.95
CA ASP A 26 -9.03 -0.94 -13.03
C ASP A 26 -9.64 0.24 -12.23
N GLN A 27 -9.11 0.49 -11.02
CA GLN A 27 -9.44 1.67 -10.22
C GLN A 27 -9.01 2.97 -10.92
N ASP A 28 -7.80 3.02 -11.47
CA ASP A 28 -7.27 4.20 -12.18
C ASP A 28 -8.11 4.54 -13.41
N ALA A 29 -8.62 3.55 -14.15
CA ALA A 29 -9.51 3.78 -15.28
C ALA A 29 -10.81 4.48 -14.86
N ILE A 30 -11.38 4.08 -13.72
CA ILE A 30 -12.58 4.71 -13.16
C ILE A 30 -12.26 6.13 -12.69
N MET A 31 -11.17 6.32 -11.94
CA MET A 31 -10.78 7.62 -11.39
C MET A 31 -10.44 8.63 -12.49
N THR A 32 -9.74 8.21 -13.54
CA THR A 32 -9.47 9.02 -14.73
C THR A 32 -10.75 9.44 -15.43
N ARG A 33 -11.75 8.55 -15.53
CA ARG A 33 -13.06 8.91 -16.10
C ARG A 33 -13.77 9.95 -15.23
N ILE A 34 -13.70 9.82 -13.91
CA ILE A 34 -14.30 10.79 -12.98
C ILE A 34 -13.63 12.16 -13.16
N GLU A 35 -12.29 12.23 -13.18
CA GLU A 35 -11.55 13.46 -13.42
C GLU A 35 -11.99 14.14 -14.73
N ARG A 36 -12.02 13.39 -15.84
CA ARG A 36 -12.43 13.92 -17.15
C ARG A 36 -13.88 14.42 -17.18
N SER A 37 -14.77 13.78 -16.42
CA SER A 37 -16.19 14.12 -16.43
C SER A 37 -16.53 15.44 -15.73
N LYS A 38 -15.62 15.95 -14.88
CA LYS A 38 -15.83 17.15 -14.04
C LYS A 38 -17.08 17.12 -13.14
N VAL A 39 -17.69 15.95 -12.96
CA VAL A 39 -18.95 15.80 -12.21
C VAL A 39 -18.82 16.22 -10.74
N GLN A 40 -17.60 16.22 -10.20
CA GLN A 40 -17.29 16.62 -8.81
C GLN A 40 -16.58 17.98 -8.72
N GLU A 41 -16.60 18.81 -9.77
CA GLU A 41 -15.91 20.11 -9.74
C GLU A 41 -16.49 21.05 -8.69
N ALA A 42 -17.82 21.05 -8.52
CA ALA A 42 -18.51 21.88 -7.53
C ALA A 42 -18.13 21.53 -6.08
N SER A 43 -17.79 20.28 -5.78
CA SER A 43 -17.40 19.86 -4.43
C SER A 43 -15.93 20.14 -4.11
N LYS A 44 -15.11 20.56 -5.09
CA LYS A 44 -13.64 20.71 -4.98
C LYS A 44 -12.90 19.45 -4.50
N CYS A 45 -13.58 18.30 -4.50
CA CYS A 45 -13.03 17.01 -4.09
C CYS A 45 -12.82 16.07 -5.29
N ALA A 46 -12.90 16.59 -6.52
CA ALA A 46 -12.65 15.82 -7.72
C ALA A 46 -11.23 15.23 -7.67
N PRO A 47 -11.08 13.91 -7.92
CA PRO A 47 -9.76 13.30 -7.98
C PRO A 47 -8.96 13.87 -9.15
N LYS A 48 -7.67 14.08 -8.90
CA LYS A 48 -6.69 14.49 -9.91
C LYS A 48 -5.66 13.39 -10.07
N MET A 49 -5.59 12.80 -11.25
CA MET A 49 -4.68 11.70 -11.50
C MET A 49 -3.24 12.21 -11.57
N ASN A 50 -2.33 11.44 -10.98
CA ASN A 50 -0.90 11.64 -11.16
C ASN A 50 -0.43 10.98 -12.45
N PRO A 51 0.66 11.46 -13.07
CA PRO A 51 1.29 10.73 -14.17
C PRO A 51 1.74 9.36 -13.70
N GLU A 52 1.64 8.38 -14.60
CA GLU A 52 2.12 7.02 -14.34
C GLU A 52 3.63 7.02 -14.12
N THR A 53 4.08 6.35 -13.07
CA THR A 53 5.48 6.28 -12.69
C THR A 53 5.76 5.01 -11.91
N THR A 54 7.03 4.74 -11.62
CA THR A 54 7.45 3.53 -10.91
C THR A 54 7.09 3.60 -9.43
N ALA A 55 6.89 2.44 -8.81
CA ALA A 55 6.71 2.35 -7.35
C ALA A 55 7.88 3.02 -6.60
N GLU A 56 9.11 2.92 -7.13
CA GLU A 56 10.30 3.53 -6.52
C GLU A 56 10.23 5.06 -6.48
N ALA A 57 9.64 5.70 -7.50
CA ALA A 57 9.41 7.14 -7.47
C ALA A 57 8.47 7.53 -6.33
N TRP A 58 7.43 6.73 -6.08
CA TRP A 58 6.51 6.95 -4.96
C TRP A 58 7.16 6.73 -3.60
N TYR A 59 8.01 5.70 -3.47
CA TYR A 59 8.74 5.44 -2.24
C TYR A 59 9.70 6.58 -1.90
N LYS A 60 10.52 7.02 -2.86
CA LYS A 60 11.43 8.16 -2.67
C LYS A 60 10.69 9.43 -2.27
N LYS A 61 9.57 9.71 -2.94
CA LYS A 61 8.72 10.86 -2.61
C LYS A 61 8.20 10.79 -1.17
N ALA A 62 7.83 9.61 -0.67
CA ALA A 62 7.40 9.44 0.72
C ALA A 62 8.56 9.69 1.71
N GLU A 63 9.75 9.13 1.44
CA GLU A 63 10.96 9.33 2.26
C GLU A 63 11.36 10.81 2.35
N GLU A 64 11.37 11.51 1.21
CA GLU A 64 11.70 12.94 1.13
C GLU A 64 10.67 13.84 1.81
N SER A 65 9.41 13.40 1.87
CA SER A 65 8.30 14.21 2.40
C SER A 65 8.33 14.36 3.93
N ASN A 66 9.20 13.64 4.63
CA ASN A 66 9.28 13.58 6.09
C ASN A 66 7.90 13.33 6.74
N GLY A 67 7.15 12.36 6.20
CA GLY A 67 5.84 11.94 6.71
C GLY A 67 4.63 12.72 6.18
N LYS A 68 4.81 13.69 5.27
CA LYS A 68 3.68 14.42 4.64
C LYS A 68 3.01 13.63 3.52
N PHE A 69 3.76 12.74 2.87
CA PHE A 69 3.28 11.84 1.84
C PHE A 69 3.54 10.41 2.28
N LEU A 70 2.57 9.53 2.07
CA LEU A 70 2.65 8.13 2.44
C LEU A 70 2.63 7.29 1.15
N ALA A 71 3.50 6.29 1.11
CA ALA A 71 3.51 5.25 0.08
C ALA A 71 3.36 3.87 0.75
N PRO A 72 2.94 2.83 0.00
CA PRO A 72 3.00 1.46 0.48
C PRO A 72 4.40 1.07 0.96
N GLN A 73 4.49 0.07 1.83
CA GLN A 73 5.79 -0.45 2.26
C GLN A 73 6.45 -1.23 1.12
N ARG A 74 7.77 -1.08 1.00
CA ARG A 74 8.56 -1.88 0.04
C ARG A 74 8.45 -3.36 0.44
N LYS A 75 8.42 -4.22 -0.58
CA LYS A 75 8.49 -5.67 -0.37
C LYS A 75 9.77 -6.02 0.39
N LEU A 76 9.62 -6.72 1.51
CA LEU A 76 10.75 -7.19 2.29
C LEU A 76 11.22 -8.55 1.79
N ALA A 77 12.51 -8.86 1.95
CA ALA A 77 13.04 -10.17 1.62
C ALA A 77 12.42 -11.29 2.48
N ASN A 78 12.00 -10.96 3.71
CA ASN A 78 11.35 -11.87 4.63
C ASN A 78 10.25 -11.16 5.42
N GLU A 79 9.01 -11.23 4.93
CA GLU A 79 7.84 -10.64 5.58
C GLU A 79 7.31 -11.50 6.74
N LYS A 80 7.80 -12.74 6.89
CA LYS A 80 7.36 -13.68 7.92
C LYS A 80 8.56 -14.34 8.59
N PRO A 81 9.36 -13.57 9.37
CA PRO A 81 10.47 -14.13 10.12
C PRO A 81 9.98 -15.20 11.09
N LYS A 82 10.83 -16.20 11.33
CA LYS A 82 10.53 -17.25 12.30
C LYS A 82 10.44 -16.61 13.69
N GLY A 83 9.42 -16.99 14.45
CA GLY A 83 9.31 -16.56 15.84
C GLY A 83 10.49 -17.08 16.67
N GLU A 84 10.97 -16.25 17.59
CA GLU A 84 12.03 -16.58 18.54
C GLU A 84 11.49 -16.52 19.97
N THR A 85 11.91 -17.47 20.81
CA THR A 85 11.55 -17.47 22.23
C THR A 85 12.48 -16.55 22.98
N ILE A 86 11.94 -15.69 23.84
CA ILE A 86 12.70 -14.83 24.75
C ILE A 86 12.47 -15.26 26.21
N ALA A 87 13.51 -15.22 27.03
CA ALA A 87 13.38 -15.48 28.45
C ALA A 87 12.49 -14.41 29.10
N TYR A 88 11.58 -14.83 29.98
CA TYR A 88 10.62 -13.92 30.62
C TYR A 88 11.30 -12.76 31.36
N ALA A 89 12.43 -13.02 32.03
CA ALA A 89 13.20 -12.00 32.72
C ALA A 89 13.77 -10.92 31.79
N ASP A 90 14.14 -11.28 30.56
CA ASP A 90 14.67 -10.31 29.57
C ASP A 90 13.55 -9.50 28.93
N LEU A 91 12.35 -10.10 28.78
CA LEU A 91 11.15 -9.38 28.36
C LEU A 91 10.75 -8.29 29.38
N LEU A 92 10.87 -8.56 30.68
CA LEU A 92 10.61 -7.56 31.72
C LEU A 92 11.62 -6.39 31.67
N LYS A 93 12.89 -6.67 31.37
CA LYS A 93 13.92 -5.62 31.24
C LYS A 93 13.64 -4.67 30.08
N SER A 94 13.13 -5.17 28.95
CA SER A 94 12.83 -4.31 27.79
C SER A 94 11.69 -3.33 28.09
N TRP A 95 10.71 -3.74 28.91
CA TRP A 95 9.62 -2.89 29.36
C TRP A 95 10.09 -1.77 30.30
N GLU A 96 10.98 -2.09 31.24
CA GLU A 96 11.59 -1.06 32.11
C GLU A 96 12.47 -0.08 31.30
N ALA A 97 13.19 -0.56 30.29
CA ALA A 97 14.02 0.28 29.43
C ALA A 97 13.21 1.24 28.54
N ALA A 98 12.04 0.81 28.04
CA ALA A 98 11.15 1.65 27.22
C ALA A 98 10.41 2.75 28.00
N LYS A 99 10.49 2.71 29.34
CA LYS A 99 9.82 3.67 30.24
C LYS A 99 10.62 4.97 30.43
N LYS A 100 11.85 5.04 29.92
CA LYS A 100 12.71 6.24 29.90
C LYS A 100 12.51 7.04 28.64
#